data_AF-A0A4R9H6J4-F1
#
_entry.id   AF-A0A4R9H6J4-F1
#
_cell.length_a   1.000
_cell.length_b   1.000
_cell.length_c   1.000
_cell.angle_alpha   90.00
_cell.angle_beta   90.00
_cell.angle_gamma   90.00
#
_symmetry.space_group_name_H-M   'P 1'
#
loop_
_entity.id
_entity.type
_entity.pdbx_description
1 polymer ?
#
loop_
_entity_poly.entity_id
_entity_poly.type
_entity_poly.pdbx_seq_one_letter_code
_entity_poly.pdbx_strand_id
1 'polypeptide(L)'
;MKSLTFQDLARLQLQNQFNIPGSVELNDPKKLYFITAIHATGAWTILGSTLNQDPKFRPFTKNGTGPIQFLFPLCLEEASFSGILEVTGFFIPATTIA
;
A
#
# COMPACT_ATOMS: atom_id res chain seq x y z
N MET A 1 -14.91 0.66 22.54
CA MET A 1 -14.63 -0.16 21.35
C MET A 1 -15.06 0.64 20.13
N LYS A 2 -14.13 1.29 19.41
CA LYS A 2 -14.50 2.09 18.23
C LYS A 2 -14.54 1.15 17.02
N SER A 3 -15.74 0.84 16.56
CA SER A 3 -15.99 0.01 15.38
C SER A 3 -15.61 0.81 14.13
N LEU A 4 -14.59 0.38 13.39
CA LEU A 4 -14.40 0.80 12.00
C LEU A 4 -15.56 0.22 11.19
N THR A 5 -16.52 1.05 10.80
CA THR A 5 -17.61 0.60 9.94
C THR A 5 -17.11 0.52 8.50
N PHE A 6 -17.73 -0.30 7.66
CA PHE A 6 -17.35 -0.38 6.24
C PHE A 6 -17.49 0.98 5.51
N GLN A 7 -18.36 1.85 6.01
CA GLN A 7 -18.52 3.23 5.53
C GLN A 7 -17.28 4.09 5.85
N ASP A 8 -16.62 3.84 6.98
CA ASP A 8 -15.38 4.53 7.33
C ASP A 8 -14.24 4.19 6.37
N LEU A 9 -14.21 2.97 5.80
CA LEU A 9 -13.21 2.59 4.80
C LEU A 9 -13.32 3.47 3.55
N ALA A 10 -14.54 3.63 3.03
CA ALA A 10 -14.81 4.48 1.86
C ALA A 10 -14.46 5.95 2.13
N ARG A 11 -14.75 6.44 3.35
CA ARG A 11 -14.36 7.80 3.77
C ARG A 11 -12.84 7.94 3.86
N LEU A 12 -12.15 6.99 4.48
CA LEU A 12 -10.69 7.02 4.66
C LEU A 12 -9.95 6.96 3.31
N GLN A 13 -10.49 6.22 2.34
CA GLN A 13 -9.96 6.21 0.97
C GLN A 13 -9.97 7.59 0.30
N LEU A 14 -10.95 8.44 0.64
CA LEU A 14 -11.04 9.80 0.11
C LEU A 14 -10.17 10.80 0.89
N GLN A 15 -9.97 10.58 2.19
CA GLN A 15 -9.29 11.53 3.07
C GLN A 15 -7.78 11.30 3.18
N ASN A 16 -7.35 10.04 3.19
CA ASN A 16 -5.95 9.66 3.48
C ASN A 16 -5.18 9.32 2.21
N GLN A 17 -5.49 9.99 1.10
CA GLN A 17 -4.77 9.80 -0.15
C GLN A 17 -3.35 10.35 -0.03
N PHE A 18 -2.42 9.67 -0.68
CA PHE A 18 -1.06 10.12 -0.83
C PHE A 18 -0.58 9.92 -2.26
N ASN A 19 0.31 10.81 -2.69
CA ASN A 19 1.14 10.62 -3.85
C ASN A 19 2.58 10.93 -3.41
N ILE A 20 3.44 9.92 -3.43
CA ILE A 20 4.81 10.01 -2.91
C ILE A 20 5.81 9.57 -3.97
N PRO A 21 7.04 10.09 -3.93
CA PRO A 21 8.12 9.58 -4.77
C PRO A 21 8.40 8.10 -4.49
N GLY A 22 8.75 7.34 -5.53
CA GLY A 22 9.14 5.93 -5.42
C GLY A 22 10.48 5.69 -4.69
N SER A 23 11.11 6.74 -4.17
CA SER A 23 12.27 6.63 -3.26
C SER A 23 11.86 6.53 -1.77
N VAL A 24 10.58 6.75 -1.45
CA VAL A 24 10.08 6.76 -0.08
C VAL A 24 9.58 5.38 0.30
N GLU A 25 10.11 4.84 1.39
CA GLU A 25 9.62 3.60 1.98
C GLU A 25 8.36 3.85 2.81
N LEU A 26 7.42 2.90 2.74
CA LEU A 26 6.23 2.86 3.58
C LEU A 26 6.49 1.88 4.71
N ASN A 27 6.57 2.35 5.96
CA ASN A 27 6.89 1.50 7.11
C ASN A 27 6.31 2.01 8.45
N ASP A 28 5.25 2.82 8.42
CA ASP A 28 4.65 3.35 9.65
C ASP A 28 3.80 2.28 10.34
N PRO A 29 4.14 1.86 11.58
CA PRO A 29 3.42 0.80 12.29
C PRO A 29 1.97 1.16 12.63
N LYS A 30 1.59 2.44 12.50
CA LYS A 30 0.22 2.92 12.73
C LYS A 30 -0.61 2.98 11.44
N LYS A 31 -0.07 2.55 10.31
CA LYS A 31 -0.73 2.67 9.00
C LYS A 31 -0.74 1.32 8.29
N LEU A 32 -1.85 1.04 7.63
CA LEU A 32 -1.95 0.01 6.62
C LEU A 32 -2.16 0.68 5.27
N TYR A 33 -1.29 0.39 4.31
CA TYR A 33 -1.22 1.08 3.03
C TYR A 33 -1.97 0.32 1.94
N PHE A 34 -2.66 1.07 1.10
CA PHE A 34 -3.38 0.58 -0.07
C PHE A 34 -2.85 1.29 -1.30
N ILE A 35 -2.00 0.60 -2.07
CA ILE A 35 -1.41 1.15 -3.30
C ILE A 35 -2.41 0.97 -4.44
N THR A 36 -2.79 2.08 -5.07
CA THR A 36 -3.79 2.11 -6.15
C THR A 36 -3.17 2.30 -7.51
N ALA A 37 -2.03 3.00 -7.60
CA ALA A 37 -1.33 3.21 -8.86
C ALA A 37 0.18 3.40 -8.66
N ILE A 38 0.90 3.10 -9.73
CA ILE A 38 2.34 3.33 -9.85
C ILE A 38 2.59 4.06 -11.16
N HIS A 39 3.42 5.10 -11.07
CA HIS A 39 3.98 5.78 -12.23
C HIS A 39 5.45 5.37 -12.39
N ALA A 40 5.75 4.74 -13.52
CA ALA A 40 7.10 4.31 -13.87
C ALA A 40 7.28 4.38 -15.39
N THR A 41 8.50 4.68 -15.85
CA THR A 41 8.85 4.70 -17.28
C THR A 41 9.45 3.39 -17.77
N GLY A 42 9.88 2.51 -16.85
CA GLY A 42 10.59 1.28 -17.16
C GLY A 42 10.15 0.10 -16.29
N ALA A 43 11.03 -0.89 -16.15
CA ALA A 43 10.82 -2.03 -15.27
C ALA A 43 10.86 -1.59 -13.80
N TRP A 44 9.97 -2.16 -13.00
CA TRP A 44 9.86 -1.84 -11.59
C TRP A 44 9.55 -3.07 -10.74
N THR A 45 9.89 -2.95 -9.45
CA THR A 45 9.66 -3.95 -8.42
C THR A 45 9.11 -3.28 -7.16
N ILE A 46 8.07 -3.89 -6.59
CA ILE A 46 7.57 -3.61 -5.25
C ILE A 46 7.95 -4.79 -4.38
N LEU A 47 8.60 -4.51 -3.25
CA LEU A 47 8.78 -5.48 -2.16
C LEU A 47 7.98 -4.99 -0.96
N GLY A 48 7.38 -5.90 -0.20
CA GLY A 48 6.63 -5.51 0.99
C GLY A 48 6.19 -6.68 1.84
N SER A 49 5.44 -6.38 2.89
CA SER A 49 4.79 -7.36 3.75
C SER A 49 3.28 -7.17 3.76
N THR A 50 2.54 -8.28 3.74
CA THR A 50 1.08 -8.32 3.84
C THR A 50 0.65 -8.85 5.20
N LEU A 51 -0.60 -8.58 5.56
CA LEU A 51 -1.29 -9.12 6.75
C LEU A 51 -1.86 -10.54 6.53
N ASN A 52 -1.23 -11.36 5.69
CA ASN A 52 -1.74 -12.71 5.47
C ASN A 52 -1.69 -13.55 6.75
N GLN A 53 -2.76 -14.31 7.01
CA GLN A 53 -2.84 -15.19 8.18
C GLN A 53 -1.70 -16.21 8.18
N ASP A 54 -1.38 -16.77 7.01
CA ASP A 54 -0.26 -17.67 6.85
C ASP A 54 1.05 -16.87 6.65
N PRO A 55 2.04 -17.01 7.57
CA PRO A 55 3.32 -16.31 7.49
C PRO A 55 4.06 -16.49 6.17
N LYS A 56 3.87 -17.61 5.47
CA LYS A 56 4.52 -17.91 4.20
C LYS A 56 4.11 -16.92 3.09
N PHE A 57 2.90 -16.39 3.17
CA PHE A 57 2.36 -15.45 2.17
C PHE A 57 2.46 -13.99 2.60
N ARG A 58 3.11 -13.70 3.74
CA ARG A 58 3.36 -12.32 4.18
C ARG A 58 4.36 -11.61 3.28
N PRO A 59 5.54 -12.21 2.94
CA PRO A 59 6.45 -11.59 2.00
C PRO A 59 5.77 -11.43 0.65
N PHE A 60 5.77 -10.20 0.15
CA PHE A 60 5.16 -9.83 -1.12
C PHE A 60 6.21 -9.28 -2.06
N THR A 61 6.15 -9.74 -3.31
CA THR A 61 6.96 -9.20 -4.39
C THR A 61 6.07 -9.08 -5.63
N LYS A 62 6.07 -7.90 -6.23
CA LYS A 62 5.38 -7.66 -7.50
C LYS A 62 6.30 -6.93 -8.44
N ASN A 63 6.44 -7.46 -9.65
CA ASN A 63 7.20 -6.85 -10.72
C ASN A 63 6.24 -6.36 -11.81
N GLY A 64 6.69 -5.38 -12.58
CA GLY A 64 5.98 -4.92 -13.76
C GLY A 64 6.83 -3.95 -14.59
N THR A 65 6.19 -3.36 -15.59
CA THR A 65 6.83 -2.42 -16.52
C THR A 65 5.85 -1.31 -16.87
N GLY A 66 6.33 -0.07 -16.92
CA GLY A 66 5.52 1.09 -17.24
C GLY A 66 4.51 1.47 -16.15
N PRO A 67 3.64 2.47 -16.41
CA PRO A 67 2.64 2.90 -15.44
C PRO A 67 1.54 1.84 -15.30
N ILE A 68 0.99 1.70 -14.09
CA ILE A 68 -0.14 0.81 -13.84
C ILE A 68 -1.10 1.42 -12.82
N GLN A 69 -2.39 1.23 -13.06
CA GLN A 69 -3.43 1.39 -12.06
C GLN A 69 -3.97 0.01 -11.71
N PHE A 70 -4.02 -0.30 -10.41
CA PHE A 70 -4.50 -1.59 -9.94
C PHE A 70 -6.02 -1.57 -9.85
N LEU A 71 -6.66 -2.59 -10.44
CA LEU A 71 -8.10 -2.82 -10.27
C LEU A 71 -8.45 -3.07 -8.80
N PHE A 72 -7.60 -3.84 -8.11
CA PHE A 72 -7.67 -4.07 -6.67
C PHE A 72 -6.42 -3.50 -6.01
N PRO A 73 -6.57 -2.55 -5.07
CA PRO A 73 -5.42 -1.95 -4.41
C PRO A 73 -4.56 -3.00 -3.69
N LEU A 74 -3.24 -2.82 -3.72
CA LEU A 74 -2.32 -3.69 -2.98
C LEU A 74 -2.31 -3.27 -1.52
N CYS A 75 -2.75 -4.17 -0.64
CA CYS A 75 -2.76 -3.95 0.81
C CYS A 75 -1.43 -4.42 1.42
N LEU A 76 -0.62 -3.48 1.91
CA LEU A 76 0.73 -3.74 2.45
C LEU A 76 0.93 -2.99 3.78
N GLU A 77 1.57 -3.65 4.75
CA GLU A 77 2.02 -3.01 6.00
C GLU A 77 3.28 -2.19 5.78
N GLU A 78 4.19 -2.76 4.99
CA GLU A 78 5.43 -2.12 4.57
C GLU A 78 5.64 -2.32 3.08
N ALA A 79 6.25 -1.33 2.43
CA ALA A 79 6.61 -1.39 1.03
C ALA A 79 7.86 -0.58 0.72
N SER A 80 8.75 -1.18 -0.08
CA SER A 80 9.90 -0.53 -0.71
C SER A 80 9.80 -0.67 -2.22
N PHE A 81 10.29 0.32 -2.94
CA PHE A 81 10.07 0.45 -4.38
C PHE A 81 11.40 0.56 -5.11
N SER A 82 11.47 -0.04 -6.31
CA SER A 82 12.61 0.09 -7.22
C SER A 82 12.11 0.29 -8.65
N GLY A 83 12.72 1.21 -9.38
CA GLY A 83 12.31 1.58 -10.75
C GLY A 83 10.99 2.35 -10.84
N ILE A 84 10.46 2.85 -9.71
CA ILE A 84 9.21 3.61 -9.62
C ILE A 84 9.52 5.09 -9.44
N LEU A 85 8.81 5.95 -10.19
CA LEU A 85 8.91 7.40 -10.03
C LEU A 85 7.98 7.90 -8.94
N GLU A 86 6.71 7.47 -8.98
CA GLU A 86 5.69 7.89 -8.02
C GLU A 86 4.77 6.72 -7.67
N VAL A 87 4.32 6.71 -6.41
CA VAL A 87 3.38 5.75 -5.86
C VAL A 87 2.16 6.51 -5.35
N THR A 88 0.99 6.13 -5.84
CA THR A 88 -0.28 6.68 -5.39
C THR A 88 -1.06 5.63 -4.61
N GLY A 89 -1.69 6.06 -3.53
CA GLY A 89 -2.48 5.19 -2.69
C GLY A 89 -3.23 5.94 -1.61
N PHE A 90 -3.72 5.20 -0.63
CA PHE A 90 -4.24 5.74 0.60
C PHE A 90 -3.83 4.85 1.78
N PHE A 91 -3.98 5.35 3.00
CA PHE A 91 -3.75 4.54 4.20
C PHE A 91 -4.96 4.53 5.11
N ILE A 92 -5.11 3.44 5.87
CA ILE A 92 -6.02 3.40 7.01
C ILE A 92 -5.21 3.35 8.30
N PRO A 93 -5.67 3.99 9.39
CA PRO A 93 -5.04 3.82 10.69
C PRO A 93 -5.11 2.36 11.12
N ALA A 94 -3.96 1.73 11.31
CA ALA A 94 -3.89 0.43 11.95
C ALA A 94 -4.19 0.62 13.44
N THR A 95 -5.28 0.02 13.91
CA THR A 95 -5.59 0.02 15.34
C THR A 95 -4.81 -1.16 15.92
N THR A 96 -3.79 -0.89 16.73
CA THR A 96 -3.12 -1.95 17.50
C THR A 96 -4.17 -2.64 18.35
N ILE A 97 -4.42 -3.92 18.09
CA ILE A 97 -5.16 -4.77 19.01
C ILE A 97 -4.22 -4.95 20.20
N ALA A 98 -4.52 -4.26 21.30
CA ALA A 98 -3.82 -4.38 22.57
C ALA A 98 -4.16 -5.72 23.24
#